data_AF-A0A7C7E076-F1
#
_entry.id   AF-A0A7C7E076-F1
#
_cell.length_a   1.000
_cell.length_b   1.000
_cell.length_c   1.000
_cell.angle_alpha   90.00
_cell.angle_beta   90.00
_cell.angle_gamma   90.00
#
_symmetry.space_group_name_H-M   'P 1'
#
loop_
_entity.id
_entity.type
_entity.pdbx_description
1 polymer ?
#
loop_
_entity_poly.entity_id
_entity_poly.type
_entity_poly.pdbx_seq_one_letter_code
_entity_poly.pdbx_strand_id
1 'polypeptide(L)'
;MLYQIDMQSGNLRFFTEPRSFIKIPYYTVKEMRNRYPDRNFAVIGEIGGIARASGNCDKICVEEGKELPILPRGSLKRPFEWVIGYAGVQGNRYVAVIGGIFHLFMAVKCVIKSLGNRIQK
;
A
#
# COMPACT_ATOMS: atom_id res chain seq x y z
N MET A 1 -3.30 -15.34 -5.15
CA MET A 1 -4.30 -14.79 -6.09
C MET A 1 -3.88 -13.38 -6.51
N LEU A 2 -4.12 -13.02 -7.78
CA LEU A 2 -3.81 -11.69 -8.31
C LEU A 2 -5.10 -10.85 -8.30
N TYR A 3 -5.04 -9.68 -7.70
CA TYR A 3 -6.12 -8.70 -7.65
C TYR A 3 -5.74 -7.49 -8.49
N GLN A 4 -6.69 -6.88 -9.20
CA GLN A 4 -6.43 -5.60 -9.86
C GLN A 4 -6.62 -4.46 -8.85
N ILE A 5 -6.10 -3.26 -9.12
CA ILE A 5 -6.56 -2.06 -8.44
C ILE A 5 -7.74 -1.49 -9.20
N ASP A 6 -8.85 -1.25 -8.50
CA ASP A 6 -9.99 -0.55 -9.10
C ASP A 6 -9.62 0.92 -9.29
N MET A 7 -9.86 1.44 -10.49
CA MET A 7 -9.72 2.86 -10.78
C MET A 7 -10.75 3.63 -9.95
N GLN A 8 -10.28 4.28 -8.89
CA GLN A 8 -11.14 4.98 -7.96
C GLN A 8 -11.52 6.35 -8.53
N SER A 9 -12.77 6.77 -8.33
CA SER A 9 -13.23 8.13 -8.64
C SER A 9 -13.27 9.00 -7.37
N GLY A 10 -12.90 10.28 -7.50
CA GLY A 10 -12.94 11.29 -6.43
C GLY A 10 -11.58 11.92 -6.06
N ASN A 11 -11.54 12.65 -4.94
CA ASN A 11 -10.32 13.25 -4.38
C ASN A 11 -9.44 12.17 -3.75
N LEU A 12 -8.66 11.48 -4.56
CA LEU A 12 -7.83 10.37 -4.10
C LEU A 12 -6.49 10.86 -3.58
N ARG A 13 -6.10 10.31 -2.44
CA ARG A 13 -4.72 10.38 -1.99
C ARG A 13 -3.94 9.23 -2.62
N PHE A 14 -2.67 9.50 -2.88
CA PHE A 14 -1.74 8.51 -3.40
C PHE A 14 -0.79 8.09 -2.30
N PHE A 15 -0.64 6.78 -2.13
CA PHE A 15 0.41 6.19 -1.34
C PHE A 15 1.52 5.76 -2.29
N THR A 16 2.73 6.23 -2.04
CA THR A 16 3.91 5.79 -2.80
C THR A 16 4.59 4.68 -2.03
N GLU A 17 4.59 3.47 -2.58
CA GLU A 17 5.32 2.36 -1.97
C GLU A 17 6.83 2.63 -2.07
N PRO A 18 7.60 2.58 -0.97
CA PRO A 18 8.95 3.13 -0.90
C PRO A 18 10.03 2.29 -1.62
N ARG A 19 9.75 1.04 -2.00
CA ARG A 19 10.72 0.15 -2.65
C ARG A 19 10.60 0.17 -4.17
N SER A 20 9.38 0.23 -4.66
CA SER A 20 8.98 0.15 -6.06
C SER A 20 8.57 1.50 -6.63
N PHE A 21 8.37 2.51 -5.77
CA PHE A 21 7.87 3.85 -6.10
C PHE A 21 6.50 3.84 -6.81
N ILE A 22 5.77 2.74 -6.69
CA ILE A 22 4.44 2.59 -7.26
C ILE A 22 3.47 3.46 -6.47
N LYS A 23 2.68 4.26 -7.19
CA LYS A 23 1.61 5.07 -6.62
C LYS A 23 0.33 4.27 -6.59
N ILE A 24 -0.28 4.21 -5.41
CA ILE A 24 -1.50 3.46 -5.16
C ILE A 24 -2.56 4.45 -4.69
N PRO A 25 -3.67 4.61 -5.44
CA PRO A 25 -4.79 5.41 -4.96
C PRO A 25 -5.42 4.73 -3.74
N TYR A 26 -5.73 5.52 -2.70
CA TYR A 26 -6.38 5.01 -1.50
C TYR A 26 -7.37 6.03 -0.92
N TYR A 27 -8.38 5.50 -0.24
CA TYR A 27 -9.28 6.27 0.62
C TYR A 27 -8.73 6.32 2.03
N THR A 28 -8.69 7.51 2.61
CA THR A 28 -8.36 7.69 4.02
C THR A 28 -9.36 6.95 4.92
N VAL A 29 -8.96 6.65 6.16
CA VAL A 29 -9.87 6.05 7.15
C VAL A 29 -11.15 6.89 7.33
N LYS A 30 -11.04 8.22 7.23
CA LYS A 30 -12.19 9.13 7.32
C LYS A 30 -13.13 8.98 6.12
N GLU A 31 -12.60 8.95 4.90
CA GLU A 31 -13.41 8.76 3.68
C GLU A 31 -14.09 7.40 3.65
N MET A 32 -13.39 6.34 4.08
CA MET A 32 -13.99 5.01 4.17
C MET A 32 -15.13 4.95 5.18
N ARG A 33 -15.00 5.61 6.34
CA ARG A 33 -16.09 5.70 7.33
C ARG A 33 -17.32 6.44 6.78
N ASN A 34 -17.12 7.46 5.97
CA ASN A 34 -18.21 8.19 5.34
C ASN A 34 -18.91 7.36 4.25
N ARG A 35 -18.15 6.57 3.47
CA ARG A 35 -18.70 5.73 2.40
C ARG A 35 -19.39 4.47 2.94
N TYR A 36 -18.83 3.88 3.99
CA TYR A 36 -19.33 2.66 4.62
C TYR A 36 -19.55 2.89 6.12
N PRO A 37 -20.62 3.62 6.49
CA PRO A 37 -20.94 3.85 7.90
C PRO A 37 -21.19 2.52 8.64
N ASP A 38 -21.81 1.56 7.96
CA ASP A 38 -22.08 0.21 8.48
C ASP A 38 -20.86 -0.72 8.45
N ARG A 39 -19.70 -0.22 7.98
CA ARG A 39 -18.45 -0.98 7.81
C ARG A 39 -18.61 -2.23 6.92
N ASN A 40 -19.58 -2.21 6.02
CA ASN A 40 -19.83 -3.30 5.08
C ASN A 40 -18.83 -3.28 3.92
N PHE A 41 -17.57 -3.62 4.21
CA PHE A 41 -16.51 -3.80 3.22
C PHE A 41 -15.52 -4.87 3.70
N ALA A 42 -14.88 -5.58 2.76
CA ALA A 42 -13.95 -6.66 3.09
C ALA A 42 -12.50 -6.22 2.91
N VAL A 43 -11.68 -6.30 3.95
CA VAL A 43 -10.23 -6.02 3.85
C VAL A 43 -9.49 -7.30 3.49
N ILE A 44 -8.87 -7.48 2.34
CA ILE A 44 -8.22 -8.78 2.04
C ILE A 44 -6.80 -8.90 2.60
N GLY A 45 -6.19 -7.78 3.01
CA GLY A 45 -4.87 -7.76 3.62
C GLY A 45 -4.31 -6.35 3.76
N GLU A 46 -2.98 -6.26 3.82
CA GLU A 46 -2.21 -5.04 4.09
C GLU A 46 -1.15 -4.82 3.00
N ILE A 47 -0.88 -3.56 2.64
CA ILE A 47 0.19 -3.15 1.72
C ILE A 47 1.00 -2.01 2.30
N GLY A 48 2.23 -1.84 1.82
CA GLY A 48 3.14 -0.78 2.27
C GLY A 48 3.85 -1.09 3.59
N GLY A 49 3.60 -2.22 4.24
CA GLY A 49 4.37 -2.64 5.40
C GLY A 49 5.83 -2.95 5.04
N ILE A 50 6.76 -2.73 5.97
CA ILE A 50 8.18 -3.09 5.78
C ILE A 50 8.39 -4.62 5.76
N ALA A 51 7.41 -5.39 6.24
CA ALA A 51 7.46 -6.84 6.22
C ALA A 51 7.76 -7.38 4.81
N ARG A 52 8.56 -8.46 4.74
CA ARG A 52 8.81 -9.16 3.48
C ARG A 52 7.63 -10.09 3.23
N ALA A 53 7.08 -10.00 2.03
CA ALA A 53 6.13 -10.99 1.56
C ALA A 53 6.82 -12.35 1.40
N SER A 54 6.10 -13.41 1.78
CA SER A 54 6.48 -14.78 1.43
C SER A 54 6.19 -15.03 -0.06
N GLY A 55 6.88 -15.98 -0.69
CA GLY A 55 6.71 -16.27 -2.13
C GLY A 55 5.28 -16.64 -2.56
N ASN A 56 4.42 -17.04 -1.62
CA ASN A 56 3.05 -17.48 -1.86
C ASN A 56 1.98 -16.45 -1.44
N CYS A 57 2.34 -15.18 -1.25
CA CYS A 57 1.38 -14.14 -0.90
C CYS A 57 0.45 -13.80 -2.09
N ASP A 58 -0.77 -13.39 -1.76
CA ASP A 58 -1.63 -12.69 -2.72
C ASP A 58 -0.95 -11.42 -3.22
N LYS A 59 -1.32 -10.94 -4.40
CA LYS A 59 -0.68 -9.78 -5.04
C LYS A 59 -1.74 -8.85 -5.60
N ILE A 60 -1.46 -7.55 -5.55
CA ILE A 60 -2.17 -6.54 -6.34
C ILE A 60 -1.36 -6.23 -7.60
N CYS A 61 -2.05 -6.17 -8.73
CA CYS A 61 -1.55 -5.67 -9.99
C CYS A 61 -1.92 -4.19 -10.09
N VAL A 62 -0.90 -3.35 -10.20
CA VAL A 62 -1.05 -1.92 -10.43
C VAL A 62 -0.89 -1.64 -11.93
N GLU A 63 -1.45 -0.53 -12.42
CA GLU A 63 -1.20 -0.04 -13.78
C GLU A 63 0.31 -0.07 -14.07
N GLU A 64 0.67 -0.49 -15.30
CA GLU A 64 2.02 -0.85 -15.76
C GLU A 64 2.50 -2.28 -15.46
N GLY A 65 1.61 -3.21 -15.09
CA GLY A 65 1.96 -4.63 -14.92
C GLY A 65 2.89 -4.89 -13.73
N LYS A 66 2.98 -3.92 -12.81
CA LYS A 66 3.78 -4.04 -11.59
C LYS A 66 2.94 -4.72 -10.52
N GLU A 67 3.55 -5.70 -9.86
CA GLU A 67 2.90 -6.45 -8.80
C GLU A 67 3.40 -6.00 -7.43
N LEU A 68 2.48 -5.80 -6.49
CA LEU A 68 2.80 -5.62 -5.08
C LEU A 68 2.19 -6.74 -4.25
N PRO A 69 2.94 -7.32 -3.31
CA PRO A 69 2.40 -8.36 -2.47
C PRO A 69 1.43 -7.80 -1.42
N ILE A 70 0.34 -8.53 -1.19
CA ILE A 70 -0.62 -8.33 -0.12
C ILE A 70 -0.14 -9.15 1.08
N LEU A 71 0.11 -8.45 2.18
CA LEU A 71 0.45 -9.04 3.46
C LEU A 71 -0.84 -9.48 4.19
N PRO A 72 -0.78 -10.55 4.99
CA PRO A 72 -1.92 -10.95 5.81
C PRO A 72 -2.30 -9.85 6.81
N ARG A 73 -3.59 -9.77 7.15
CA ARG A 73 -4.07 -8.85 8.19
C ARG A 73 -3.34 -9.10 9.52
N GLY A 74 -2.97 -8.03 10.22
CA GLY A 74 -2.21 -8.12 11.47
C GLY A 74 -0.72 -8.35 11.27
N SER A 75 -0.21 -8.15 10.05
CA SER A 75 1.25 -8.07 9.82
C SER A 75 1.85 -6.81 10.46
N LEU A 76 0.99 -5.83 10.79
CA LEU A 76 1.27 -4.66 11.61
C LEU A 76 1.75 -5.05 13.02
N LYS A 77 3.05 -5.32 13.17
CA LYS A 77 3.69 -5.66 14.45
C LYS A 77 4.74 -4.64 14.90
N ARG A 78 4.94 -3.56 14.14
CA ARG A 78 6.07 -2.64 14.35
C ARG A 78 5.62 -1.33 14.98
N PRO A 79 6.44 -0.75 15.88
CA PRO A 79 6.15 0.58 16.42
C PRO A 79 6.16 1.60 15.27
N PHE A 80 5.20 2.54 15.31
CA PHE A 80 5.02 3.64 14.35
C PHE A 80 4.56 3.27 12.93
N GLU A 81 4.04 2.07 12.71
CA GLU A 81 3.24 1.75 11.53
C GLU A 81 1.75 1.74 11.93
N TRP A 82 0.87 2.33 11.11
CA TRP A 82 -0.58 2.30 11.31
C TRP A 82 -1.33 2.34 9.97
N VAL A 83 -2.60 1.94 9.98
CA VAL A 83 -3.46 2.01 8.80
C VAL A 83 -3.78 3.48 8.51
N ILE A 84 -3.28 4.00 7.39
CA ILE A 84 -3.58 5.37 6.93
C ILE A 84 -4.81 5.42 6.03
N GLY A 85 -5.21 4.27 5.48
CA GLY A 85 -6.38 4.17 4.62
C GLY A 85 -6.50 2.82 3.94
N TYR A 86 -7.28 2.78 2.86
CA TYR A 86 -7.68 1.55 2.18
C TYR A 86 -7.68 1.76 0.66
N ALA A 87 -6.93 0.92 -0.04
CA ALA A 87 -6.90 0.84 -1.50
C ALA A 87 -7.95 -0.16 -1.96
N GLY A 88 -8.74 0.20 -2.98
CA GLY A 88 -9.77 -0.66 -3.54
C GLY A 88 -9.16 -1.54 -4.61
N VAL A 89 -9.55 -2.80 -4.62
CA VAL A 89 -8.97 -3.79 -5.53
C VAL A 89 -9.99 -4.36 -6.50
N GLN A 90 -11.08 -4.91 -5.99
CA GLN A 90 -12.09 -5.49 -6.87
C GLN A 90 -13.43 -5.56 -6.15
N GLY A 91 -14.38 -4.75 -6.60
CA GLY A 91 -15.72 -4.68 -6.02
C GLY A 91 -15.69 -4.13 -4.60
N ASN A 92 -16.32 -4.82 -3.65
CA ASN A 92 -16.38 -4.36 -2.24
C ASN A 92 -15.18 -4.84 -1.38
N ARG A 93 -14.05 -5.10 -2.04
CA ARG A 93 -12.80 -5.58 -1.41
C ARG A 93 -11.74 -4.50 -1.43
N TYR A 94 -11.05 -4.39 -0.30
CA TYR A 94 -10.08 -3.36 -0.01
C TYR A 94 -8.80 -3.96 0.56
N VAL A 95 -7.70 -3.24 0.43
CA VAL A 95 -6.41 -3.58 1.05
C VAL A 95 -6.03 -2.42 1.95
N ALA A 96 -5.67 -2.71 3.20
CA ALA A 96 -5.26 -1.69 4.14
C ALA A 96 -3.89 -1.12 3.74
N VAL A 97 -3.81 0.20 3.62
CA VAL A 97 -2.56 0.89 3.33
C VAL A 97 -1.89 1.23 4.65
N ILE A 98 -0.73 0.65 4.87
CA ILE A 98 0.09 0.88 6.05
C ILE A 98 1.02 2.05 5.77
N GLY A 99 0.87 3.11 6.57
CA GLY A 99 1.75 4.26 6.60
C GLY A 99 2.44 4.38 7.96
N GLY A 100 3.41 5.28 8.06
CA GLY A 100 4.16 5.47 9.29
C GLY A 100 5.39 6.36 9.09
N ILE A 101 6.04 6.75 10.20
CA ILE A 101 7.24 7.60 10.16
C ILE A 101 8.42 6.88 9.47
N PHE A 102 8.48 5.54 9.55
CA PHE A 102 9.54 4.78 8.90
C PHE A 102 9.49 4.81 7.37
N HIS A 103 8.33 5.10 6.76
CA HIS A 103 8.25 5.32 5.31
C HIS A 103 9.10 6.52 4.89
N LEU A 104 9.13 7.58 5.70
CA LEU A 104 9.96 8.76 5.46
C LEU A 104 11.46 8.39 5.50
N PHE A 105 11.89 7.62 6.51
CA PHE A 105 13.27 7.16 6.63
C PHE A 105 13.69 6.21 5.49
N MET A 106 12.81 5.31 5.08
CA MET A 106 13.09 4.38 3.96
C MET A 106 13.14 5.10 2.63
N ALA A 107 12.26 6.07 2.37
CA ALA A 107 12.32 6.91 1.18
C ALA A 107 13.64 7.68 1.12
N VAL A 108 14.06 8.30 2.24
CA VAL A 108 15.35 9.01 2.34
C VAL A 108 16.52 8.05 2.10
N LYS A 109 16.52 6.86 2.70
CA LYS A 109 17.59 5.86 2.51
C LYS A 109 17.65 5.33 1.07
N CYS A 110 16.51 5.09 0.42
CA CYS A 110 16.43 4.68 -0.98
C CYS A 110 16.94 5.78 -1.92
N VAL A 111 16.59 7.04 -1.67
CA VAL A 111 17.11 8.20 -2.43
C VAL A 111 18.63 8.31 -2.29
N ILE A 112 19.17 8.20 -1.07
CA ILE A 112 20.62 8.23 -0.82
C ILE A 112 21.33 7.07 -1.54
N LYS A 113 20.76 5.85 -1.50
CA LYS A 113 21.32 4.68 -2.19
C LYS A 113 21.27 4.81 -3.72
N SER A 114 20.18 5.37 -4.25
CA SER A 114 20.02 5.67 -5.69
C SER A 114 21.05 6.70 -6.17
N LEU A 115 21.34 7.72 -5.36
CA LEU A 115 22.38 8.72 -5.66
C LEU A 115 23.78 8.12 -5.60
N GLY A 116 24.07 7.26 -4.63
CA GLY A 116 25.37 6.56 -4.54
C GLY A 116 25.65 5.65 -5.75
N ASN A 117 24.63 4.96 -6.27
CA ASN A 117 24.78 4.10 -7.45
C ASN A 117 24.93 4.87 -8.78
N ARG A 118 24.62 6.18 -8.82
CA ARG A 118 24.84 7.01 -10.03
C ARG A 118 26.25 7.58 -10.13
N ILE A 119 27.04 7.57 -9.06
CA ILE A 119 28.39 8.15 -9.03
C ILE A 119 29.46 7.12 -9.47
N GLN A 120 29.13 5.83 -9.50
CA GLN A 120 30.04 4.75 -9.92
C GLN A 120 29.86 4.30 -11.38
N LYS A 121 29.21 5.09 -12.24
CA LYS A 121 28.98 4.72 -13.65
C LYS A 121 29.62 5.73 -14.60
#